data_AF-A0A3M1WP12-F1
#
_entry.id   AF-A0A3M1WP12-F1
#
_cell.length_a   1.000
_cell.length_b   1.000
_cell.length_c   1.000
_cell.angle_alpha   90.00
_cell.angle_beta   90.00
_cell.angle_gamma   90.00
#
_symmetry.space_group_name_H-M   'P 1'
#
loop_
_entity.id
_entity.type
_entity.pdbx_description
1 polymer ?
#
loop_
_entity_poly.entity_id
_entity_poly.type
_entity_poly.pdbx_seq_one_letter_code
_entity_poly.pdbx_strand_id
1 'polypeptide(L)'
;MESGDWRYFKPFFLYLPAGLGLLIWASAHASMSSWMGGGLFLAGMISWTLLEYGIHRGLFHFPARSPRMKSFVYAAHLAHHENPTDIRHIFAGLSTSIPVSVVWFLLFWALLRQWSSAAVVLTGSWAGYLCYEFIHYSIHFRAPRTRWMRYLKRYHLLHHYQDETTRFGVTTPVIDWLLGTYRPVSAGASLRAQPD
;
A
#
# COMPACT_ATOMS: atom_id res chain seq x y z
N MET A 1 -7.47 -21.12 9.88
CA MET A 1 -8.22 -19.85 10.07
C MET A 1 -8.80 -19.46 8.72
N GLU A 2 -10.10 -19.17 8.65
CA GLU A 2 -10.78 -18.88 7.39
C GLU A 2 -10.39 -17.48 6.87
N SER A 3 -9.91 -17.42 5.63
CA SER A 3 -9.56 -16.18 4.92
C SER A 3 -10.76 -15.25 4.65
N GLY A 4 -11.95 -15.55 5.19
CA GLY A 4 -13.20 -14.81 5.04
C GLY A 4 -13.61 -13.98 6.27
N ASP A 5 -12.77 -13.85 7.29
CA ASP A 5 -13.10 -13.01 8.46
C ASP A 5 -13.00 -11.51 8.11
N TRP A 6 -14.14 -10.94 7.77
CA TRP A 6 -14.30 -9.54 7.33
C TRP A 6 -13.80 -8.52 8.35
N ARG A 7 -13.67 -8.89 9.63
CA ARG A 7 -13.24 -8.00 10.71
C ARG A 7 -11.84 -7.41 10.51
N TYR A 8 -11.02 -8.02 9.65
CA TYR A 8 -9.67 -7.54 9.33
C TYR A 8 -9.64 -6.50 8.19
N PHE A 9 -10.73 -6.35 7.43
CA PHE A 9 -10.84 -5.40 6.32
C PHE A 9 -11.16 -3.96 6.78
N LYS A 10 -10.72 -3.58 7.99
CA LYS A 10 -10.99 -2.26 8.59
C LYS A 10 -10.62 -1.09 7.67
N PRO A 11 -9.51 -1.11 6.91
CA PRO A 11 -9.22 -0.04 5.96
C PRO A 11 -10.33 0.16 4.94
N PHE A 12 -10.93 -0.91 4.40
CA PHE A 12 -12.00 -0.81 3.42
C PHE A 12 -13.25 -0.14 4.02
N PHE A 13 -13.63 -0.52 5.24
CA PHE A 13 -14.79 0.07 5.92
C PHE A 13 -14.60 1.55 6.28
N LEU A 14 -13.37 2.02 6.46
CA LEU A 14 -13.08 3.43 6.70
C LEU A 14 -12.97 4.21 5.39
N TYR A 15 -12.03 3.80 4.52
CA TYR A 15 -11.59 4.61 3.39
C TYR A 15 -12.56 4.60 2.21
N LEU A 16 -13.38 3.54 2.01
CA LEU A 16 -14.41 3.56 0.96
C LEU A 16 -15.49 4.62 1.22
N PRO A 17 -16.23 4.59 2.35
CA PRO A 17 -17.25 5.60 2.61
C PRO A 17 -16.65 7.00 2.81
N ALA A 18 -15.52 7.12 3.51
CA ALA A 18 -14.84 8.40 3.67
C ALA A 18 -14.36 8.97 2.33
N GLY A 19 -13.82 8.12 1.46
CA GLY A 19 -13.36 8.52 0.13
C GLY A 19 -14.50 8.97 -0.76
N LEU A 20 -15.62 8.25 -0.75
CA LEU A 20 -16.82 8.64 -1.49
C LEU A 20 -17.38 9.98 -0.98
N GLY A 21 -17.54 10.13 0.33
CA GLY A 21 -18.03 11.36 0.94
C GLY A 21 -17.13 12.56 0.65
N LEU A 22 -15.81 12.38 0.75
CA LEU A 22 -14.84 13.43 0.47
C LEU A 22 -14.79 13.80 -1.02
N LEU A 23 -14.95 12.84 -1.92
CA LEU A 23 -15.01 13.09 -3.37
C LEU A 23 -16.29 13.84 -3.75
N ILE A 24 -17.44 13.49 -3.15
CA ILE A 24 -18.71 14.22 -3.32
C ILE A 24 -18.56 15.65 -2.81
N TRP A 25 -18.04 15.83 -1.59
CA TRP A 25 -17.79 17.15 -1.01
C TRP A 25 -16.87 17.99 -1.90
N ALA A 26 -15.75 17.41 -2.35
CA ALA A 26 -14.80 18.12 -3.20
C ALA A 26 -15.43 18.50 -4.54
N SER A 27 -16.25 17.64 -5.14
CA SER A 27 -16.97 17.93 -6.38
C SER A 27 -18.00 19.04 -6.23
N ALA A 28 -18.63 19.17 -5.07
CA ALA A 28 -19.60 20.23 -4.77
C ALA A 28 -18.93 21.60 -4.48
N HIS A 29 -17.67 21.62 -4.06
CA HIS A 29 -16.96 22.83 -3.63
C HIS A 29 -15.80 23.24 -4.54
N ALA A 30 -15.42 22.39 -5.50
CA ALA A 30 -14.38 22.70 -6.46
C ALA A 30 -14.94 23.46 -7.65
N SER A 31 -14.31 24.59 -7.97
CA SER A 31 -14.44 25.25 -9.27
C SER A 31 -13.55 24.55 -10.31
N MET A 32 -13.69 23.22 -10.47
CA MET A 32 -12.93 22.43 -11.43
C MET A 32 -13.83 21.69 -12.42
N SER A 33 -13.36 21.54 -13.66
CA SER A 33 -14.04 20.69 -14.64
C SER A 33 -13.91 19.21 -14.27
N SER A 34 -14.85 18.39 -14.72
CA SER A 34 -14.82 16.93 -14.48
C SER A 34 -13.55 16.28 -15.04
N TRP A 35 -13.00 16.79 -16.15
CA TRP A 35 -11.73 16.33 -16.71
C TRP A 35 -10.55 16.61 -15.78
N MET A 36 -10.48 17.81 -15.21
CA MET A 36 -9.44 18.15 -14.24
C MET A 36 -9.58 17.32 -12.96
N GLY A 37 -10.81 17.13 -12.47
CA GLY A 37 -11.09 16.26 -11.33
C GLY A 37 -10.66 14.81 -11.58
N GLY A 38 -11.02 14.25 -12.73
CA GLY A 38 -10.59 12.91 -13.14
C GLY A 38 -9.07 12.78 -13.24
N GLY A 39 -8.40 13.78 -13.81
CA GLY A 39 -6.94 13.84 -13.88
C GLY A 39 -6.27 13.88 -12.51
N LEU A 40 -6.77 14.70 -11.58
CA LEU A 40 -6.28 14.76 -10.20
C LEU A 40 -6.50 13.45 -9.44
N PHE A 41 -7.66 12.81 -9.63
CA PHE A 41 -7.94 11.50 -9.03
C PHE A 41 -6.96 10.43 -9.52
N LEU A 42 -6.73 10.35 -10.84
CA LEU A 42 -5.75 9.43 -11.43
C LEU A 42 -4.33 9.73 -10.98
N ALA A 43 -3.95 11.00 -10.87
CA ALA A 43 -2.67 11.41 -10.32
C ALA A 43 -2.52 10.94 -8.86
N GLY A 44 -3.58 11.04 -8.06
CA GLY A 44 -3.65 10.47 -6.72
C GLY A 44 -3.42 8.96 -6.69
N MET A 45 -4.14 8.21 -7.53
CA MET A 45 -3.96 6.76 -7.65
C MET A 45 -2.53 6.37 -8.03
N ILE A 46 -1.90 7.10 -8.95
CA ILE A 46 -0.52 6.85 -9.36
C ILE A 46 0.45 7.23 -8.23
N SER A 47 0.19 8.33 -7.52
CA SER A 47 1.03 8.79 -6.41
C SER A 47 1.12 7.77 -5.28
N TRP A 48 0.08 6.93 -5.10
CA TRP A 48 0.13 5.80 -4.18
C TRP A 48 1.32 4.88 -4.46
N THR A 49 1.67 4.61 -5.71
CA THR A 49 2.80 3.70 -6.02
C THR A 49 4.14 4.22 -5.50
N LEU A 50 4.32 5.55 -5.48
CA LEU A 50 5.49 6.19 -4.87
C LEU A 50 5.43 6.12 -3.34
N LEU A 51 4.24 6.36 -2.77
CA LEU A 51 4.02 6.31 -1.33
C LEU A 51 4.22 4.89 -0.78
N GLU A 52 3.68 3.88 -1.47
CA GLU A 52 3.85 2.45 -1.20
C GLU A 52 5.32 2.12 -1.08
N TYR A 53 6.12 2.45 -2.09
CA TYR A 53 7.56 2.20 -2.08
C TYR A 53 8.24 2.92 -0.91
N GLY A 54 7.95 4.20 -0.73
CA GLY A 54 8.57 5.02 0.31
C GLY A 54 8.27 4.52 1.72
N ILE A 55 7.02 4.13 1.98
CA ILE A 55 6.61 3.55 3.27
C ILE A 55 7.21 2.16 3.44
N HIS A 56 7.11 1.29 2.44
CA HIS A 56 7.57 -0.08 2.57
C HIS A 56 9.08 -0.15 2.81
N ARG A 57 9.88 0.61 2.04
CA ARG A 57 11.32 0.67 2.25
C ARG A 57 11.72 1.49 3.47
N GLY A 58 11.12 2.67 3.65
CA GLY A 58 11.62 3.68 4.60
C GLY A 58 10.99 3.64 5.98
N LEU A 59 9.75 3.17 6.11
CA LEU A 59 9.01 3.10 7.38
C LEU A 59 8.90 1.66 7.88
N PHE A 60 8.48 0.75 7.01
CA PHE A 60 8.20 -0.65 7.36
C PHE A 60 9.47 -1.49 7.54
N HIS A 61 10.51 -1.20 6.76
CA HIS A 61 11.85 -1.80 6.90
C HIS A 61 12.86 -0.87 7.60
N PHE A 62 12.36 0.09 8.38
CA PHE A 62 13.23 1.02 9.11
C PHE A 62 14.04 0.27 10.19
N PRO A 63 15.38 0.44 10.27
CA PRO A 63 16.22 -0.22 11.27
C PRO A 63 16.08 0.44 12.65
N ALA A 64 14.94 0.19 13.29
CA ALA A 64 14.55 0.78 14.55
C ALA A 64 15.49 0.40 15.71
N ARG A 65 16.02 1.41 16.41
CA ARG A 65 16.93 1.21 17.56
C ARG A 65 16.23 1.33 18.91
N SER A 66 15.27 2.24 19.06
CA SER A 66 14.55 2.46 20.31
C SER A 66 13.41 1.43 20.50
N PRO A 67 13.06 1.06 21.75
CA PRO A 67 11.98 0.11 22.01
C PRO A 67 10.64 0.54 21.39
N ARG A 68 10.27 1.82 21.53
CA ARG A 68 9.03 2.36 20.96
C ARG A 68 8.98 2.24 19.45
N MET A 69 10.08 2.56 18.76
CA MET A 69 10.12 2.47 17.31
C MET A 69 10.10 1.01 16.85
N LYS A 70 10.79 0.11 17.57
CA LYS A 70 10.74 -1.34 17.29
C LYS A 70 9.31 -1.86 17.39
N SER A 71 8.58 -1.52 18.44
CA SER A 71 7.17 -1.91 18.60
C SER A 71 6.29 -1.36 17.48
N PHE A 72 6.51 -0.11 17.06
CA PHE A 72 5.77 0.50 15.95
C PHE A 72 6.05 -0.23 14.62
N VAL A 73 7.32 -0.37 14.22
CA VAL A 73 7.71 -1.02 12.96
C VAL A 73 7.28 -2.48 12.95
N TYR A 74 7.34 -3.16 14.11
CA TYR A 74 6.84 -4.52 14.26
C TYR A 74 5.33 -4.62 13.98
N ALA A 75 4.53 -3.78 14.66
CA ALA A 75 3.09 -3.77 14.47
C ALA A 75 2.68 -3.31 13.07
N ALA A 76 3.45 -2.42 12.45
CA ALA A 76 3.18 -1.90 11.11
C ALA A 76 3.53 -2.90 10.00
N HIS A 77 4.55 -3.74 10.20
CA HIS A 77 5.02 -4.63 9.12
C HIS A 77 5.78 -5.88 9.55
N LEU A 78 6.69 -5.84 10.54
CA LEU A 78 7.54 -7.03 10.79
C LEU A 78 6.75 -8.23 11.30
N ALA A 79 5.62 -8.03 11.99
CA ALA A 79 4.72 -9.13 12.35
C ALA A 79 4.18 -9.89 11.13
N HIS A 80 4.01 -9.20 9.99
CA HIS A 80 3.65 -9.83 8.71
C HIS A 80 4.80 -10.65 8.13
N HIS A 81 6.03 -10.13 8.17
CA HIS A 81 7.21 -10.87 7.74
C HIS A 81 7.44 -12.14 8.57
N GLU A 82 7.21 -12.05 9.88
CA GLU A 82 7.31 -13.20 10.78
C GLU A 82 6.20 -14.23 10.52
N ASN A 83 4.97 -13.77 10.28
CA ASN A 83 3.80 -14.63 10.07
C ASN A 83 3.01 -14.23 8.80
N PRO A 84 3.54 -14.51 7.59
CA PRO A 84 2.96 -14.01 6.34
C PRO A 84 1.61 -14.65 5.99
N THR A 85 1.29 -15.78 6.59
CA THR A 85 0.01 -16.50 6.44
C THR A 85 -1.04 -16.09 7.49
N ASP A 86 -0.72 -15.15 8.39
CA ASP A 86 -1.67 -14.63 9.37
C ASP A 86 -2.37 -13.36 8.85
N ILE A 87 -3.68 -13.46 8.59
CA ILE A 87 -4.51 -12.36 8.10
C ILE A 87 -4.55 -11.16 9.06
N ARG A 88 -4.25 -11.34 10.35
CA ARG A 88 -4.25 -10.26 11.35
C ARG A 88 -3.20 -9.20 11.07
N HIS A 89 -2.15 -9.57 10.34
CA HIS A 89 -0.99 -8.73 10.08
C HIS A 89 -0.87 -8.30 8.62
N ILE A 90 -1.83 -8.65 7.75
CA ILE A 90 -1.74 -8.32 6.32
C ILE A 90 -2.11 -6.86 6.01
N PHE A 91 -3.18 -6.36 6.63
CA PHE A 91 -3.71 -5.03 6.36
C PHE A 91 -3.00 -3.98 7.22
N ALA A 92 -2.69 -2.82 6.66
CA ALA A 92 -2.11 -1.74 7.43
C ALA A 92 -3.08 -1.27 8.52
N GLY A 93 -2.58 -1.21 9.76
CA GLY A 93 -3.34 -0.71 10.90
C GLY A 93 -3.81 0.73 10.69
N LEU A 94 -4.99 1.07 11.20
CA LEU A 94 -5.53 2.44 11.13
C LEU A 94 -4.63 3.45 11.86
N SER A 95 -3.93 3.02 12.91
CA SER A 95 -2.93 3.84 13.62
C SER A 95 -1.74 4.24 12.75
N THR A 96 -1.48 3.51 11.66
CA THR A 96 -0.41 3.84 10.70
C THR A 96 -0.98 4.56 9.48
N SER A 97 -2.07 4.04 8.89
CA SER A 97 -2.62 4.59 7.64
C SER A 97 -3.24 5.98 7.82
N ILE A 98 -3.90 6.28 8.96
CA ILE A 98 -4.53 7.59 9.18
C ILE A 98 -3.48 8.70 9.27
N PRO A 99 -2.42 8.62 10.10
CA PRO A 99 -1.37 9.64 10.12
C PRO A 99 -0.70 9.84 8.76
N VAL A 100 -0.41 8.75 8.05
CA VAL A 100 0.12 8.80 6.67
C VAL A 100 -0.82 9.57 5.76
N SER A 101 -2.12 9.26 5.81
CA SER A 101 -3.14 9.95 5.02
C SER A 101 -3.21 11.44 5.31
N VAL A 102 -3.11 11.84 6.58
CA VAL A 102 -3.12 13.26 6.98
C VAL A 102 -1.90 13.99 6.42
N VAL A 103 -0.70 13.40 6.58
CA VAL A 103 0.54 13.97 6.03
C VAL A 103 0.45 14.08 4.50
N TRP A 104 -0.07 13.05 3.84
CA TRP A 104 -0.22 13.03 2.38
C TRP A 104 -1.20 14.09 1.88
N PHE A 105 -2.32 14.28 2.60
CA PHE A 105 -3.26 15.36 2.30
C PHE A 105 -2.61 16.74 2.46
N LEU A 106 -1.92 16.99 3.57
CA LEU A 106 -1.26 18.27 3.82
C LEU A 106 -0.18 18.57 2.78
N LEU A 107 0.53 17.55 2.29
CA LEU A 107 1.47 17.68 1.19
C LEU A 107 0.78 18.18 -0.08
N PHE A 108 -0.29 17.52 -0.53
CA PHE A 108 -1.01 17.97 -1.73
C PHE A 108 -1.72 19.30 -1.55
N TRP A 109 -2.22 19.60 -0.35
CA TRP A 109 -2.78 20.90 -0.04
C TRP A 109 -1.70 22.00 -0.12
N ALA A 110 -0.50 21.75 0.39
CA ALA A 110 0.61 22.68 0.28
C ALA A 110 1.02 22.93 -1.19
N LEU A 111 1.00 21.88 -2.03
CA LEU A 111 1.34 21.97 -3.45
C LEU A 111 0.26 22.65 -4.30
N LEU A 112 -1.01 22.28 -4.11
CA LEU A 112 -2.13 22.72 -4.94
C LEU A 112 -2.78 24.00 -4.41
N ARG A 113 -2.53 24.36 -3.14
CA ARG A 113 -3.08 25.53 -2.46
C ARG A 113 -4.62 25.58 -2.43
N GLN A 114 -5.27 24.44 -2.66
CA GLN A 114 -6.72 24.31 -2.77
C GLN A 114 -7.17 23.03 -2.06
N TRP A 115 -8.06 23.18 -1.08
CA TRP A 115 -8.55 22.06 -0.26
C TRP A 115 -9.30 21.01 -1.07
N SER A 116 -10.18 21.43 -1.98
CA SER A 116 -10.96 20.51 -2.81
C SER A 116 -10.09 19.75 -3.80
N SER A 117 -9.11 20.39 -4.44
CA SER A 117 -8.14 19.73 -5.32
C SER A 117 -7.29 18.70 -4.58
N ALA A 118 -6.76 19.07 -3.40
CA ALA A 118 -6.01 18.14 -2.56
C ALA A 118 -6.86 16.96 -2.09
N ALA A 119 -8.15 17.21 -1.78
CA ALA A 119 -9.10 16.16 -1.41
C ALA A 119 -9.35 15.17 -2.56
N VAL A 120 -9.48 15.63 -3.81
CA VAL A 120 -9.62 14.75 -4.98
C VAL A 120 -8.37 13.87 -5.18
N VAL A 121 -7.17 14.44 -5.03
CA VAL A 121 -5.92 13.66 -5.12
C VAL A 121 -5.82 12.66 -3.97
N LEU A 122 -6.24 13.04 -2.76
CA LEU A 122 -6.24 12.14 -1.60
C LEU A 122 -7.18 10.95 -1.82
N THR A 123 -8.40 11.17 -2.32
CA THR A 123 -9.34 10.06 -2.57
C THR A 123 -8.84 9.13 -3.67
N GLY A 124 -8.17 9.67 -4.70
CA GLY A 124 -7.41 8.88 -5.67
C GLY A 124 -6.30 8.05 -5.01
N SER A 125 -5.54 8.65 -4.10
CA SER A 125 -4.48 7.96 -3.35
C SER A 125 -5.06 6.83 -2.47
N TRP A 126 -6.21 7.05 -1.83
CA TRP A 126 -6.93 6.03 -1.08
C TRP A 126 -7.44 4.89 -1.95
N ALA A 127 -7.90 5.18 -3.17
CA ALA A 127 -8.26 4.13 -4.12
C ALA A 127 -7.03 3.28 -4.48
N GLY A 128 -5.88 3.91 -4.75
CA GLY A 128 -4.60 3.21 -4.94
C GLY A 128 -4.20 2.34 -3.75
N TYR A 129 -4.30 2.89 -2.54
CA TYR A 129 -4.05 2.18 -1.28
C TYR A 129 -4.94 0.95 -1.09
N LEU A 130 -6.26 1.07 -1.31
CA LEU A 130 -7.17 -0.07 -1.18
C LEU A 130 -6.92 -1.13 -2.27
N CYS A 131 -6.52 -0.72 -3.48
CA CYS A 131 -6.05 -1.66 -4.49
C CYS A 131 -4.78 -2.39 -4.02
N TYR A 132 -3.82 -1.69 -3.42
CA TYR A 132 -2.63 -2.29 -2.82
C TYR A 132 -3.00 -3.33 -1.74
N GLU A 133 -3.85 -2.96 -0.78
CA GLU A 133 -4.26 -3.86 0.30
C GLU A 133 -4.91 -5.13 -0.24
N PHE A 134 -5.76 -4.98 -1.26
CA PHE A 134 -6.41 -6.13 -1.88
C PHE A 134 -5.44 -7.00 -2.69
N ILE A 135 -4.49 -6.40 -3.40
CA ILE A 135 -3.44 -7.12 -4.14
C ILE A 135 -2.55 -7.88 -3.17
N HIS A 136 -2.08 -7.23 -2.10
CA HIS A 136 -1.22 -7.82 -1.08
C HIS A 136 -1.91 -9.00 -0.37
N TYR A 137 -3.17 -8.81 0.06
CA TYR A 137 -4.00 -9.90 0.55
C TYR A 137 -4.14 -11.03 -0.48
N SER A 138 -4.42 -10.72 -1.74
CA SER A 138 -4.59 -11.74 -2.79
C SER A 138 -3.30 -12.53 -3.07
N ILE A 139 -2.14 -11.88 -2.98
CA ILE A 139 -0.82 -12.51 -3.13
C ILE A 139 -0.62 -13.59 -2.07
N HIS A 140 -0.94 -13.30 -0.81
CA HIS A 140 -0.74 -14.25 0.30
C HIS A 140 -1.84 -15.30 0.39
N PHE A 141 -3.11 -14.92 0.24
CA PHE A 141 -4.24 -15.77 0.61
C PHE A 141 -5.02 -16.39 -0.57
N ARG A 142 -4.71 -16.01 -1.82
CA ARG A 142 -5.48 -16.47 -2.99
C ARG A 142 -4.59 -17.12 -4.05
N ALA A 143 -5.22 -17.98 -4.85
CA ALA A 143 -4.61 -18.50 -6.07
C ALA A 143 -4.58 -17.38 -7.15
N PRO A 144 -3.41 -17.07 -7.73
CA PRO A 144 -3.30 -15.99 -8.72
C PRO A 144 -3.96 -16.37 -10.05
N ARG A 145 -4.98 -15.62 -10.46
CA ARG A 145 -5.77 -15.91 -11.66
C ARG A 145 -5.13 -15.38 -12.96
N THR A 146 -4.36 -14.30 -12.89
CA THR A 146 -3.76 -13.65 -14.06
C THR A 146 -2.24 -13.85 -14.11
N ARG A 147 -1.64 -13.69 -15.30
CA ARG A 147 -0.17 -13.71 -15.47
C ARG A 147 0.50 -12.64 -14.61
N TRP A 148 -0.09 -11.45 -14.57
CA TRP A 148 0.39 -10.35 -13.75
C TRP A 148 0.35 -10.68 -12.24
N MET A 149 -0.75 -11.24 -11.73
CA MET A 149 -0.83 -11.61 -10.32
C MET A 149 0.12 -12.76 -9.96
N ARG A 150 0.38 -13.70 -10.89
CA ARG A 150 1.42 -14.72 -10.70
C ARG A 150 2.81 -14.10 -10.56
N TYR A 151 3.12 -13.12 -11.41
CA TYR A 151 4.36 -12.37 -11.34
C TYR A 151 4.48 -11.61 -10.01
N LEU A 152 3.47 -10.79 -9.63
CA LEU A 152 3.49 -10.04 -8.38
C LEU A 152 3.59 -10.94 -7.16
N LYS A 153 2.84 -12.06 -7.13
CA LYS A 153 2.93 -13.04 -6.05
C LYS A 153 4.35 -13.57 -5.91
N ARG A 154 4.98 -14.01 -7.01
CA ARG A 154 6.36 -14.51 -6.94
C ARG A 154 7.36 -13.40 -6.58
N TYR A 155 7.19 -12.20 -7.11
CA TYR A 155 8.05 -11.05 -6.83
C TYR A 155 8.02 -10.68 -5.35
N HIS A 156 6.84 -10.57 -4.76
CA HIS A 156 6.67 -10.24 -3.35
C HIS A 156 7.06 -11.40 -2.41
N LEU A 157 6.81 -12.67 -2.76
CA LEU A 157 7.28 -13.77 -1.92
C LEU A 157 8.81 -13.87 -1.90
N LEU A 158 9.51 -13.46 -2.97
CA LEU A 158 10.97 -13.36 -2.94
C LEU A 158 11.47 -12.23 -2.03
N HIS A 159 10.68 -11.17 -1.83
CA HIS A 159 10.98 -10.18 -0.79
C HIS A 159 10.95 -10.84 0.60
N HIS A 160 9.89 -11.58 0.94
CA HIS A 160 9.76 -12.29 2.22
C HIS A 160 10.83 -13.36 2.46
N TYR A 161 11.11 -14.20 1.47
CA TYR A 161 11.86 -15.45 1.70
C TYR A 161 13.28 -15.47 1.15
N GLN A 162 13.67 -14.47 0.34
CA GLN A 162 14.99 -14.41 -0.27
C GLN A 162 15.78 -13.18 0.20
N ASP A 163 15.23 -11.98 0.02
CA ASP A 163 15.93 -10.73 0.31
C ASP A 163 14.94 -9.58 0.56
N GLU A 164 14.73 -9.28 1.84
CA GLU A 164 13.85 -8.21 2.34
C GLU A 164 14.39 -6.80 2.03
N THR A 165 15.63 -6.68 1.54
CA THR A 165 16.23 -5.39 1.16
C THR A 165 15.95 -4.99 -0.29
N THR A 166 15.19 -5.80 -1.02
CA THR A 166 14.81 -5.58 -2.44
C THR A 166 13.32 -5.81 -2.65
N ARG A 167 12.79 -5.42 -3.83
CA ARG A 167 11.41 -5.74 -4.24
C ARG A 167 10.32 -5.16 -3.32
N PHE A 168 10.45 -3.88 -2.99
CA PHE A 168 9.49 -3.17 -2.13
C PHE A 168 8.16 -2.88 -2.83
N GLY A 169 8.10 -2.92 -4.16
CA GLY A 169 6.84 -2.78 -4.90
C GLY A 169 5.97 -4.02 -4.79
N VAL A 170 4.80 -3.89 -4.17
CA VAL A 170 3.77 -4.93 -4.07
C VAL A 170 2.76 -4.83 -5.22
N THR A 171 2.36 -3.60 -5.60
CA THR A 171 1.45 -3.37 -6.73
C THR A 171 2.18 -3.39 -8.07
N THR A 172 3.42 -2.92 -8.09
CA THR A 172 4.23 -2.80 -9.31
C THR A 172 5.73 -2.71 -9.01
N PRO A 173 6.61 -3.33 -9.81
CA PRO A 173 8.07 -3.23 -9.66
C PRO A 173 8.67 -1.93 -10.23
N VAL A 174 7.86 -1.03 -10.79
CA VAL A 174 8.36 0.15 -11.52
C VAL A 174 9.23 1.04 -10.63
N ILE A 175 8.81 1.32 -9.41
CA ILE A 175 9.58 2.18 -8.50
C ILE A 175 10.86 1.48 -8.02
N ASP A 176 10.82 0.16 -7.82
CA ASP A 176 12.04 -0.63 -7.56
C ASP A 176 13.05 -0.53 -8.70
N TRP A 177 12.59 -0.54 -9.96
CA TRP A 177 13.45 -0.42 -11.12
C TRP A 177 14.09 0.96 -11.19
N LEU A 178 13.30 2.02 -10.99
CA LEU A 178 13.78 3.40 -10.98
C LEU A 178 14.79 3.67 -9.85
N LEU A 179 14.62 3.03 -8.69
CA LEU A 179 15.42 3.29 -7.48
C LEU A 179 16.45 2.20 -7.17
N GLY A 180 16.69 1.28 -8.11
CA GLY A 180 17.78 0.30 -8.04
C GLY A 180 17.56 -0.87 -7.08
N THR A 181 16.34 -1.07 -6.57
CA THR A 181 15.95 -2.18 -5.67
C THR A 181 15.22 -3.31 -6.40
N TYR A 182 15.14 -3.24 -7.73
CA TYR A 182 14.60 -4.30 -8.56
C TYR A 182 15.52 -5.52 -8.61
N ARG A 183 14.93 -6.70 -8.49
CA ARG A 183 15.58 -7.98 -8.73
C ARG A 183 14.66 -8.88 -9.54
N PRO A 184 15.15 -9.49 -10.64
CA PRO A 184 14.32 -10.29 -11.52
C PRO A 184 13.75 -11.51 -10.79
N VAL A 185 12.60 -11.96 -11.28
CA VAL A 185 11.97 -13.22 -10.86
C VAL A 185 12.59 -14.34 -11.68
N SER A 186 13.71 -14.91 -11.24
CA SER A 186 14.40 -15.97 -11.99
C SER A 186 13.71 -17.32 -11.83
N ALA A 187 13.74 -18.16 -12.88
CA ALA A 187 13.06 -19.47 -12.89
C ALA A 187 13.54 -20.41 -11.76
N GLY A 188 14.83 -20.32 -11.37
CA GLY A 188 15.44 -21.11 -10.30
C GLY A 188 15.52 -20.44 -8.93
N ALA A 189 14.93 -19.26 -8.72
CA ALA A 189 14.84 -18.68 -7.37
C ALA A 189 13.96 -19.57 -6.50
N SER A 190 14.57 -20.37 -5.63
CA SER A 190 13.89 -21.14 -4.61
C SER A 190 13.45 -20.21 -3.48
N LEU A 191 12.18 -20.29 -3.11
CA LEU A 191 11.74 -19.79 -1.81
C LEU A 191 12.43 -20.68 -0.77
N ARG A 192 13.16 -20.11 0.18
CA ARG A 192 13.60 -20.91 1.34
C ARG A 192 12.33 -21.45 2.00
N ALA A 193 12.28 -22.76 2.25
CA ALA A 193 11.13 -23.39 2.87
C ALA A 193 10.84 -22.75 4.23
N GLN A 194 9.57 -22.59 4.58
CA GLN A 194 9.20 -22.19 5.94
C GLN A 194 9.71 -23.26 6.93
N PRO A 195 10.26 -22.87 8.09
CA PRO A 195 10.37 -23.81 9.20
C PRO A 195 8.96 -24.26 9.59
N ASP A 196 8.80 -25.57 9.76
CA ASP A 196 7.54 -26.23 10.15
C ASP A 196 7.02 -25.76 11.53
#